data_AF-A0AAD7R992-F1
#
_entry.id   AF-A0AAD7R992-F1
#
_cell.length_a   1.000
_cell.length_b   1.000
_cell.length_c   1.000
_cell.angle_alpha   90.00
_cell.angle_beta   90.00
_cell.angle_gamma   90.00
#
_symmetry.space_group_name_H-M   'P 1'
#
loop_
_entity.id
_entity.type
_entity.pdbx_description
1 polymer ?
#
loop_
_entity_poly.entity_id
_entity_poly.type
_entity_poly.pdbx_seq_one_letter_code
_entity_poly.pdbx_strand_id
1 'polypeptide(L)'
;MDILDANRELSDFEKGVIDGARMAGASRAEAQKIVEQVVRATNMPKPPEVTVSEDVVTVFNEMKGRKAPAGEEEKRKKAVLFCLSDDKKSIVLEEGREILQGDLGNSVQDPYLHFVKMLPPDDCRYALYDASYETRRKKREDLVFIFWDPESAPQESRMIYASSKSVIKKKFAGIKHEWHVKDSEDIKDRRNLAEKLGGRSVVSLEGSPV
;
A
#
# COMPACT_ATOMS: atom_id res chain seq x y z
N MET A 1 12.31 2.93 32.08
CA MET A 1 11.12 2.17 32.50
C MET A 1 11.65 0.82 32.94
N ASP A 2 11.58 0.52 34.24
CA ASP A 2 12.10 -0.75 34.75
C ASP A 2 11.11 -1.88 34.43
N ILE A 3 11.62 -3.11 34.32
CA ILE A 3 10.87 -4.31 33.90
C ILE A 3 9.62 -4.54 34.78
N LEU A 4 9.66 -4.10 36.04
CA LEU A 4 8.54 -4.20 36.98
C LEU A 4 7.36 -3.28 36.61
N ASP A 5 7.63 -2.08 36.08
CA ASP A 5 6.59 -1.14 35.68
C ASP A 5 5.89 -1.62 34.39
N ALA A 6 6.65 -2.17 33.44
CA ALA A 6 6.09 -2.76 32.22
C ALA A 6 5.20 -3.99 32.51
N ASN A 7 5.61 -4.86 33.44
CA ASN A 7 4.81 -6.01 33.86
C ASN A 7 3.51 -5.61 34.57
N ARG A 8 3.53 -4.50 35.31
CA ARG A 8 2.34 -3.96 35.97
C ARG A 8 1.35 -3.39 34.95
N GLU A 9 1.82 -2.60 33.99
CA GLU A 9 1.00 -2.06 32.89
C GLU A 9 0.36 -3.16 32.03
N LEU A 10 1.13 -4.23 31.73
CA LEU A 10 0.60 -5.41 31.04
C LEU A 10 -0.53 -6.07 31.82
N SER A 11 -0.36 -6.25 33.13
CA SER A 11 -1.39 -6.88 33.98
C SER A 11 -2.67 -6.04 34.11
N ASP A 12 -2.55 -4.72 34.10
CA ASP A 12 -3.69 -3.80 34.18
C ASP A 12 -4.42 -3.71 32.84
N PHE A 13 -3.68 -3.77 31.72
CA PHE A 13 -4.25 -3.87 30.37
C PHE A 13 -5.02 -5.20 30.17
N GLU A 14 -4.44 -6.33 30.58
CA GLU A 14 -5.11 -7.64 30.52
C GLU A 14 -6.42 -7.65 31.31
N LYS A 15 -6.43 -7.07 32.52
CA LYS A 15 -7.66 -6.91 33.32
C LYS A 15 -8.69 -6.05 32.61
N GLY A 16 -8.28 -4.92 32.01
CA GLY A 16 -9.18 -4.04 31.26
C GLY A 16 -9.84 -4.73 30.07
N VAL A 17 -9.10 -5.56 29.35
CA VAL A 17 -9.64 -6.36 28.23
C VAL A 17 -10.65 -7.41 28.73
N ILE A 18 -10.36 -8.09 29.83
CA ILE A 18 -11.27 -9.08 30.43
C ILE A 18 -12.56 -8.43 30.91
N ASP A 19 -12.45 -7.31 31.61
CA ASP A 19 -13.60 -6.61 32.16
C ASP A 19 -14.48 -6.01 31.06
N GLY A 20 -13.87 -5.46 30.00
CA GLY A 20 -14.57 -5.01 28.80
C GLY A 20 -15.33 -6.14 28.08
N ALA A 21 -14.67 -7.30 27.89
CA ALA A 21 -15.30 -8.46 27.27
C ALA A 21 -16.47 -9.01 28.12
N ARG A 22 -16.32 -9.02 29.44
CA ARG A 22 -17.39 -9.43 30.37
C ARG A 22 -18.58 -8.48 30.34
N MET A 23 -18.34 -7.17 30.31
CA MET A 23 -19.43 -6.18 30.17
C MET A 23 -20.20 -6.33 28.86
N ALA A 24 -19.53 -6.82 27.80
CA ALA A 24 -20.15 -7.15 26.52
C ALA A 24 -20.83 -8.54 26.49
N GLY A 25 -20.89 -9.26 27.62
CA GLY A 25 -21.55 -10.56 27.73
C GLY A 25 -20.71 -11.77 27.30
N ALA A 26 -19.41 -11.60 27.07
CA ALA A 26 -18.52 -12.72 26.72
C ALA A 26 -18.34 -13.66 27.93
N SER A 27 -18.35 -14.96 27.66
CA SER A 27 -18.01 -15.97 28.64
C SER A 27 -16.55 -15.83 29.09
N ARG A 28 -16.23 -16.41 30.26
CA ARG A 28 -14.85 -16.42 30.77
C ARG A 28 -13.85 -17.03 29.78
N ALA A 29 -14.26 -18.07 29.05
CA ALA A 29 -13.43 -18.72 28.05
C ALA A 29 -13.18 -17.83 26.82
N GLU A 30 -14.20 -17.09 26.37
CA GLU A 30 -14.08 -16.13 25.26
C GLU A 30 -13.19 -14.95 25.65
N ALA A 31 -13.38 -14.39 26.84
CA ALA A 31 -12.53 -13.32 27.37
C ALA A 31 -11.07 -13.78 27.48
N GLN A 32 -10.81 -15.00 27.95
CA GLN A 32 -9.46 -15.56 28.05
C GLN A 32 -8.81 -15.71 26.67
N LYS A 33 -9.57 -16.16 25.66
CA LYS A 33 -9.10 -16.33 24.28
C LYS A 33 -8.79 -14.99 23.61
N ILE A 34 -9.56 -13.94 23.93
CA ILE A 34 -9.30 -12.56 23.49
C ILE A 34 -7.99 -12.07 24.10
N VAL A 35 -7.79 -12.27 25.41
CA VAL A 35 -6.53 -11.91 26.08
C VAL A 35 -5.35 -12.64 25.45
N GLU A 36 -5.43 -13.95 25.24
CA GLU A 36 -4.36 -14.71 24.57
C GLU A 36 -4.05 -14.17 23.16
N GLN A 37 -5.07 -13.81 22.38
CA GLN A 37 -4.88 -13.20 21.06
C GLN A 37 -4.21 -11.82 21.14
N VAL A 38 -4.60 -10.98 22.10
CA VAL A 38 -4.05 -9.63 22.26
C VAL A 38 -2.63 -9.69 22.83
N VAL A 39 -2.37 -10.52 23.83
CA VAL A 39 -1.03 -10.76 24.41
C VAL A 39 -0.10 -11.36 23.36
N ARG A 40 -0.59 -12.28 22.52
CA ARG A 40 0.17 -12.79 21.37
C ARG A 40 0.51 -11.67 20.39
N ALA A 41 -0.40 -10.73 20.14
CA ALA A 41 -0.16 -9.59 19.25
C ALA A 41 0.83 -8.57 19.84
N THR A 42 0.82 -8.33 21.16
CA THR A 42 1.74 -7.40 21.83
C THR A 42 3.14 -7.98 22.07
N ASN A 43 3.24 -9.30 22.26
CA ASN A 43 4.52 -10.01 22.42
C ASN A 43 5.15 -10.48 21.10
N MET A 44 4.61 -10.09 19.95
CA MET A 44 5.33 -10.30 18.69
C MET A 44 6.62 -9.48 18.73
N PRO A 45 7.80 -10.06 18.41
CA PRO A 45 9.01 -9.29 18.28
C PRO A 45 8.75 -8.17 17.28
N LYS A 46 8.88 -6.92 17.74
CA LYS A 46 8.70 -5.73 16.89
C LYS A 46 9.64 -5.91 15.69
N PRO A 47 9.11 -6.00 14.44
CA PRO A 47 9.98 -6.15 13.29
C PRO A 47 10.97 -4.98 13.27
N PRO A 48 12.23 -5.20 12.83
CA PRO A 48 13.20 -4.13 12.70
C PRO A 48 12.54 -2.95 11.99
N GLU A 49 12.74 -1.74 12.52
CA GLU A 49 12.03 -0.56 12.04
C GLU A 49 12.40 -0.30 10.59
N VAL A 50 11.51 -0.72 9.68
CA VAL A 50 11.71 -0.56 8.24
C VAL A 50 11.72 0.94 7.94
N THR A 51 12.80 1.39 7.33
CA THR A 51 12.98 2.78 6.92
C THR A 51 12.51 2.98 5.47
N VAL A 52 12.46 4.22 5.00
CA VAL A 52 12.09 4.54 3.61
C VAL A 52 13.27 5.29 3.00
N SER A 53 13.80 4.79 1.88
CA SER A 53 14.90 5.45 1.16
C SER A 53 14.51 6.86 0.70
N GLU A 54 15.48 7.76 0.61
CA GLU A 54 15.28 9.11 0.09
C GLU A 54 14.79 9.09 -1.37
N ASP A 55 15.22 8.13 -2.17
CA ASP A 55 14.77 7.98 -3.57
C ASP A 55 13.26 7.78 -3.67
N VAL A 56 12.68 7.00 -2.76
CA VAL A 56 11.23 6.77 -2.70
C VAL A 56 10.48 8.07 -2.42
N VAL A 57 11.02 8.90 -1.52
CA VAL A 57 10.44 10.21 -1.18
C VAL A 57 10.58 11.18 -2.34
N THR A 58 11.73 11.20 -3.00
CA THR A 58 12.01 12.03 -4.18
C THR A 58 11.04 11.68 -5.31
N VAL A 59 10.93 10.41 -5.68
CA VAL A 59 10.01 9.92 -6.72
C VAL A 59 8.56 10.26 -6.40
N PHE A 60 8.13 10.11 -5.15
CA PHE A 60 6.78 10.50 -4.74
C PHE A 60 6.52 11.99 -4.96
N ASN A 61 7.44 12.87 -4.56
CA ASN A 61 7.29 14.31 -4.73
C ASN A 61 7.30 14.74 -6.20
N GLU A 62 8.13 14.09 -7.03
CA GLU A 62 8.15 14.27 -8.49
C GLU A 62 6.79 13.92 -9.11
N MET A 63 6.29 12.72 -8.84
CA MET A 63 5.00 12.24 -9.36
C MET A 63 3.83 13.08 -8.86
N LYS A 64 3.80 13.41 -7.56
CA LYS A 64 2.73 14.23 -6.96
C LYS A 64 2.69 15.63 -7.57
N GLY A 65 3.85 16.22 -7.83
CA GLY A 65 3.96 17.52 -8.48
C GLY A 65 3.79 17.45 -10.00
N ARG A 66 3.68 16.25 -10.58
CA ARG A 66 3.79 15.98 -12.03
C ARG A 66 4.96 16.74 -12.66
N LYS A 67 6.06 16.83 -11.92
CA LYS A 67 7.25 17.56 -12.37
C LYS A 67 8.02 16.68 -13.35
N ALA A 68 8.39 17.27 -14.46
CA ALA A 68 9.43 16.78 -15.35
C ALA A 68 10.44 17.92 -15.57
N PRO A 69 11.70 17.62 -15.90
CA PRO A 69 12.62 18.63 -16.42
C PRO A 69 11.97 19.33 -17.62
N ALA A 70 12.18 20.65 -17.76
CA ALA A 70 11.55 21.43 -18.82
C ALA A 70 11.93 20.87 -20.20
N GLY A 71 10.93 20.48 -20.99
CA GLY A 71 11.15 19.84 -22.29
C GLY A 71 11.32 18.32 -22.26
N GLU A 72 11.24 17.67 -21.09
CA GLU A 72 11.38 16.22 -20.93
C GLU A 72 10.12 15.59 -20.29
N GLU A 73 8.92 16.00 -20.72
CA GLU A 73 7.64 15.45 -20.21
C GLU A 73 7.54 13.93 -20.38
N GLU A 74 8.19 13.38 -21.40
CA GLU A 74 8.35 11.95 -21.65
C GLU A 74 9.01 11.19 -20.50
N LYS A 75 9.87 11.84 -19.69
CA LYS A 75 10.52 11.21 -18.52
C LYS A 75 9.66 11.25 -17.26
N ARG A 76 8.48 11.87 -17.30
CA ARG A 76 7.55 11.84 -16.17
C ARG A 76 7.12 10.39 -15.93
N LYS A 77 7.16 9.96 -14.69
CA LYS A 77 6.76 8.61 -14.29
C LYS A 77 5.24 8.49 -14.30
N LYS A 78 4.72 7.51 -15.05
CA LYS A 78 3.32 7.07 -15.05
C LYS A 78 3.06 6.07 -13.92
N ALA A 79 3.99 5.14 -13.69
CA ALA A 79 3.93 4.17 -12.62
C ALA A 79 5.33 3.83 -12.11
N VAL A 80 5.46 3.50 -10.82
CA VAL A 80 6.69 2.97 -10.21
C VAL A 80 6.37 1.90 -9.19
N LEU A 81 7.24 0.90 -9.08
CA LEU A 81 7.21 -0.10 -8.02
C LEU A 81 8.27 0.18 -6.95
N PHE A 82 7.91 -0.11 -5.70
CA PHE A 82 8.79 -0.14 -4.56
C PHE A 82 8.75 -1.52 -3.92
N CYS A 83 9.90 -1.97 -3.45
CA CYS A 83 10.06 -3.22 -2.73
C CYS A 83 10.78 -2.99 -1.40
N LEU A 84 10.78 -4.02 -0.55
CA LEU A 84 11.74 -4.10 0.55
C LEU A 84 13.13 -4.41 -0.01
N SER A 85 14.16 -3.84 0.59
CA SER A 85 15.55 -4.24 0.38
C SER A 85 15.76 -5.72 0.71
N ASP A 86 16.85 -6.31 0.21
CA ASP A 86 17.18 -7.72 0.45
C ASP A 86 17.29 -8.07 1.95
N ASP A 87 17.75 -7.13 2.77
CA ASP A 87 17.84 -7.27 4.22
C ASP A 87 16.51 -6.97 4.95
N LYS A 88 15.47 -6.60 4.20
CA LYS A 88 14.12 -6.26 4.66
C LYS A 88 14.07 -5.09 5.65
N LYS A 89 15.06 -4.20 5.65
CA LYS A 89 15.17 -3.05 6.59
C LYS A 89 14.82 -1.70 5.97
N SER A 90 14.69 -1.61 4.66
CA SER A 90 14.30 -0.37 3.99
C SER A 90 13.33 -0.64 2.86
N ILE A 91 12.49 0.34 2.57
CA ILE A 91 11.67 0.37 1.36
C ILE A 91 12.44 1.20 0.33
N VAL A 92 12.67 0.61 -0.84
CA VAL A 92 13.50 1.15 -1.92
C VAL A 92 12.73 1.18 -3.23
N LEU A 93 13.21 1.99 -4.19
CA LEU A 93 12.74 1.95 -5.57
C LEU A 93 13.19 0.64 -6.21
N GLU A 94 12.27 -0.07 -6.88
CA GLU A 94 12.63 -1.26 -7.62
C GLU A 94 13.15 -0.84 -9.01
N GLU A 95 14.47 -0.93 -9.19
CA GLU A 95 15.13 -0.48 -10.41
C GLU A 95 14.55 -1.14 -11.67
N GLY A 96 14.31 -0.35 -12.71
CA GLY A 96 13.76 -0.82 -13.99
C GLY A 96 12.28 -1.22 -13.94
N ARG A 97 11.59 -1.04 -12.82
CA ARG A 97 10.15 -1.33 -12.65
C ARG A 97 9.33 -0.06 -12.62
N GLU A 98 9.45 0.70 -13.71
CA GLU A 98 8.71 1.95 -13.91
C GLU A 98 8.13 2.02 -15.33
N ILE A 99 7.08 2.83 -15.47
CA ILE A 99 6.49 3.20 -16.76
C ILE A 99 6.65 4.70 -16.89
N LEU A 100 7.24 5.17 -17.98
CA LEU A 100 7.36 6.59 -18.28
C LEU A 100 6.21 7.05 -19.19
N GLN A 101 5.89 8.33 -19.17
CA GLN A 101 4.89 8.92 -20.06
C GLN A 101 5.32 8.79 -21.54
N GLY A 102 6.63 8.86 -21.81
CA GLY A 102 7.20 8.67 -23.15
C GLY A 102 7.04 7.25 -23.70
N ASP A 103 6.80 6.26 -22.85
CA ASP A 103 6.54 4.88 -23.28
C ASP A 103 5.14 4.71 -23.86
N LEU A 104 4.20 5.60 -23.49
CA LEU A 104 2.80 5.48 -23.86
C LEU A 104 2.60 5.71 -25.36
N GLY A 105 1.91 4.78 -26.01
CA GLY A 105 1.71 4.78 -27.46
C GLY A 105 2.91 4.26 -28.27
N ASN A 106 4.08 4.14 -27.64
CA ASN A 106 5.28 3.54 -28.22
C ASN A 106 5.39 2.06 -27.79
N SER A 107 6.15 1.80 -26.73
CA SER A 107 6.37 0.46 -26.15
C SER A 107 5.20 0.01 -25.27
N VAL A 108 4.39 0.93 -24.75
CA VAL A 108 3.27 0.66 -23.84
C VAL A 108 1.96 1.15 -24.44
N GLN A 109 1.13 0.21 -24.90
CA GLN A 109 -0.18 0.51 -25.50
C GLN A 109 -1.27 0.77 -24.45
N ASP A 110 -1.33 -0.06 -23.41
CA ASP A 110 -2.23 0.11 -22.27
C ASP A 110 -1.40 0.23 -20.98
N PRO A 111 -1.25 1.44 -20.42
CA PRO A 111 -0.43 1.66 -19.23
C PRO A 111 -0.92 0.89 -18.01
N TYR A 112 -2.24 0.73 -17.86
CA TYR A 112 -2.79 0.04 -16.71
C TYR A 112 -2.55 -1.46 -16.79
N LEU A 113 -2.85 -2.08 -17.93
CA LEU A 113 -2.56 -3.51 -18.11
C LEU A 113 -1.06 -3.79 -18.11
N HIS A 114 -0.23 -2.88 -18.62
CA HIS A 114 1.22 -3.03 -18.51
C HIS A 114 1.68 -2.96 -17.04
N PHE A 115 1.17 -2.00 -16.26
CA PHE A 115 1.42 -1.90 -14.83
C PHE A 115 1.06 -3.19 -14.09
N VAL A 116 -0.13 -3.74 -14.35
CA VAL A 116 -0.58 -5.01 -13.74
C VAL A 116 0.36 -6.16 -14.06
N LYS A 117 0.92 -6.22 -15.28
CA LYS A 117 1.90 -7.24 -15.68
C LYS A 117 3.26 -7.09 -14.99
N MET A 118 3.61 -5.90 -14.49
CA MET A 118 4.85 -5.71 -13.74
C MET A 118 4.78 -6.28 -12.31
N LEU A 119 3.58 -6.50 -11.77
CA LEU A 119 3.39 -6.97 -10.41
C LEU A 119 3.74 -8.47 -10.31
N PRO A 120 4.58 -8.88 -9.33
CA PRO A 120 4.94 -10.27 -9.16
C PRO A 120 3.76 -11.08 -8.58
N PRO A 121 3.48 -12.29 -9.07
CA PRO A 121 2.40 -13.13 -8.54
C PRO A 121 2.72 -13.72 -7.15
N ASP A 122 4.00 -13.76 -6.77
CA ASP A 122 4.55 -14.50 -5.62
C ASP A 122 5.27 -13.60 -4.62
N ASP A 123 5.15 -12.28 -4.74
CA ASP A 123 5.71 -11.34 -3.77
C ASP A 123 4.88 -10.05 -3.69
N CYS A 124 5.09 -9.28 -2.62
CA CYS A 124 4.37 -8.03 -2.38
C CYS A 124 5.09 -6.84 -3.02
N ARG A 125 4.34 -5.79 -3.36
CA ARG A 125 4.90 -4.51 -3.82
C ARG A 125 4.09 -3.33 -3.28
N TYR A 126 4.77 -2.20 -3.09
CA TYR A 126 4.08 -0.93 -3.10
C TYR A 126 4.24 -0.29 -4.48
N ALA A 127 3.29 0.54 -4.86
CA ALA A 127 3.38 1.27 -6.11
C ALA A 127 2.76 2.65 -6.01
N LEU A 128 3.21 3.54 -6.88
CA LEU A 128 2.49 4.75 -7.24
C LEU A 128 2.05 4.65 -8.68
N TYR A 129 0.82 5.03 -8.95
CA TYR A 129 0.23 5.05 -10.28
C TYR A 129 -0.48 6.38 -10.52
N ASP A 130 -0.07 7.14 -11.53
CA ASP A 130 -0.72 8.39 -11.93
C ASP A 130 -1.90 8.07 -12.85
N ALA A 131 -3.08 7.86 -12.27
CA ALA A 131 -4.26 7.42 -13.01
C ALA A 131 -4.87 8.56 -13.80
N SER A 132 -5.01 8.38 -15.12
CA SER A 132 -5.75 9.29 -15.99
C SER A 132 -7.15 8.73 -16.22
N TYR A 133 -8.18 9.46 -15.79
CA TYR A 133 -9.56 8.98 -15.81
C TYR A 133 -10.55 10.07 -16.19
N GLU A 134 -11.67 9.69 -16.79
CA GLU A 134 -12.73 10.62 -17.14
C GLU A 134 -13.96 10.36 -16.30
N THR A 135 -14.54 11.45 -15.80
CA THR A 135 -15.89 11.44 -15.25
C THR A 135 -16.84 11.99 -16.30
N ARG A 136 -18.15 11.81 -16.10
CA ARG A 136 -19.19 12.43 -16.96
C ARG A 136 -19.04 13.94 -17.19
N ARG A 137 -18.28 14.63 -16.35
CA ARG A 137 -18.13 16.10 -16.38
C ARG A 137 -16.76 16.57 -16.82
N LYS A 138 -15.70 15.84 -16.48
CA LYS A 138 -14.32 16.27 -16.73
C LYS A 138 -13.33 15.12 -16.69
N LYS A 139 -12.21 15.32 -17.39
CA LYS A 139 -11.00 14.53 -17.24
C LYS A 139 -10.31 14.89 -15.94
N ARG A 140 -9.70 13.90 -15.30
CA ARG A 140 -8.95 14.02 -14.06
C ARG A 140 -7.71 13.16 -14.15
N GLU A 141 -6.73 13.56 -13.37
CA GLU A 141 -5.56 12.77 -13.09
C GLU A 141 -5.38 12.82 -11.57
N ASP A 142 -5.18 11.68 -10.93
CA ASP A 142 -4.80 11.64 -9.51
C ASP A 142 -3.79 10.51 -9.28
N LEU A 143 -2.84 10.78 -8.39
CA LEU A 143 -1.85 9.80 -7.94
C LEU A 143 -2.49 8.83 -6.93
N VAL A 144 -2.28 7.54 -7.16
CA VAL A 144 -2.82 6.45 -6.35
C VAL A 144 -1.66 5.68 -5.73
N PHE A 145 -1.71 5.46 -4.41
CA PHE A 145 -0.82 4.50 -3.74
C PHE A 145 -1.48 3.13 -3.75
N ILE A 146 -0.78 2.17 -4.33
CA ILE A 146 -1.25 0.79 -4.45
C ILE A 146 -0.39 -0.07 -3.54
N PHE A 147 -1.02 -0.87 -2.70
CA PHE A 147 -0.38 -1.94 -1.94
C PHE A 147 -0.83 -3.28 -2.51
N TRP A 148 0.11 -3.97 -3.16
CA TRP A 148 -0.06 -5.30 -3.73
C TRP A 148 0.42 -6.36 -2.71
N ASP A 149 -0.50 -7.18 -2.22
CA ASP A 149 -0.30 -8.23 -1.22
C ASP A 149 -0.93 -9.56 -1.71
N PRO A 150 -0.38 -10.21 -2.75
CA PRO A 150 -0.98 -11.41 -3.30
C PRO A 150 -1.06 -12.52 -2.26
N GLU A 151 -2.15 -13.29 -2.27
CA GLU A 151 -2.30 -14.39 -1.30
C GLU A 151 -1.26 -15.50 -1.47
N SER A 152 -0.74 -15.65 -2.69
CA SER A 152 0.35 -16.57 -3.05
C SER A 152 1.73 -16.14 -2.56
N ALA A 153 1.92 -14.89 -2.10
CA ALA A 153 3.21 -14.46 -1.54
C ALA A 153 3.50 -15.14 -0.19
N PRO A 154 4.78 -15.40 0.14
CA PRO A 154 5.17 -15.96 1.41
C PRO A 154 4.61 -15.16 2.59
N GLN A 155 3.97 -15.83 3.56
CA GLN A 155 3.33 -15.19 4.71
C GLN A 155 4.28 -14.24 5.45
N GLU A 156 5.56 -14.59 5.58
CA GLU A 156 6.58 -13.74 6.20
C GLU A 156 6.76 -12.42 5.42
N SER A 157 6.87 -12.47 4.09
CA SER A 157 6.98 -11.27 3.24
C SER A 157 5.75 -10.39 3.44
N ARG A 158 4.56 -10.97 3.32
CA ARG A 158 3.28 -10.29 3.49
C ARG A 158 3.16 -9.58 4.83
N MET A 159 3.59 -10.23 5.91
CA MET A 159 3.59 -9.62 7.25
C MET A 159 4.50 -8.39 7.33
N ILE A 160 5.71 -8.46 6.77
CA ILE A 160 6.68 -7.35 6.83
C ILE A 160 6.20 -6.17 5.98
N TYR A 161 5.67 -6.42 4.78
CA TYR A 161 5.04 -5.37 3.97
C TYR A 161 3.80 -4.79 4.67
N ALA A 162 2.94 -5.61 5.27
CA ALA A 162 1.76 -5.10 5.99
C ALA A 162 2.17 -4.20 7.17
N SER A 163 3.18 -4.60 7.95
CA SER A 163 3.66 -3.80 9.09
C SER A 163 4.37 -2.51 8.65
N SER A 164 5.07 -2.52 7.52
CA SER A 164 5.86 -1.40 7.02
C SER A 164 5.05 -0.37 6.23
N LYS A 165 3.82 -0.72 5.83
CA LYS A 165 2.92 0.14 5.04
C LYS A 165 2.69 1.51 5.68
N SER A 166 2.56 1.55 7.01
CA SER A 166 2.33 2.80 7.73
C SER A 166 3.52 3.77 7.64
N VAL A 167 4.74 3.26 7.47
CA VAL A 167 5.97 4.05 7.39
C VAL A 167 6.05 4.78 6.04
N ILE A 168 5.91 4.06 4.93
CA ILE A 168 5.91 4.66 3.58
C ILE A 168 4.73 5.61 3.39
N LYS A 169 3.55 5.26 3.88
CA LYS A 169 2.36 6.13 3.78
C LYS A 169 2.57 7.47 4.49
N LYS A 170 3.27 7.49 5.64
CA LYS A 170 3.62 8.76 6.33
C LYS A 170 4.52 9.65 5.48
N LYS A 171 5.39 9.08 4.65
CA LYS A 171 6.22 9.83 3.70
C LYS A 171 5.40 10.35 2.51
N PHE A 172 4.35 9.64 2.12
CA PHE A 172 3.44 10.02 1.03
C PHE A 172 2.36 11.03 1.48
N ALA A 173 2.80 12.12 2.12
CA ALA A 173 1.90 13.12 2.67
C ALA A 173 1.01 13.75 1.59
N GLY A 174 -0.31 13.78 1.82
CA GLY A 174 -1.30 14.39 0.93
C GLY A 174 -1.67 13.55 -0.30
N ILE A 175 -1.33 12.25 -0.32
CA ILE A 175 -1.91 11.34 -1.29
C ILE A 175 -3.40 11.13 -1.00
N LYS A 176 -4.24 11.18 -2.04
CA LYS A 176 -5.70 11.15 -1.91
C LYS A 176 -6.26 9.74 -1.95
N HIS A 177 -5.72 8.92 -2.84
CA HIS A 177 -6.27 7.62 -3.18
C HIS A 177 -5.30 6.53 -2.76
N GLU A 178 -5.83 5.52 -2.09
CA GLU A 178 -5.12 4.34 -1.67
C GLU A 178 -5.92 3.10 -2.08
N TRP A 179 -5.23 2.10 -2.60
CA TRP A 179 -5.82 0.84 -2.97
C TRP A 179 -4.97 -0.32 -2.46
N HIS A 180 -5.54 -1.17 -1.60
CA HIS A 180 -4.93 -2.41 -1.18
C HIS A 180 -5.59 -3.55 -1.95
N VAL A 181 -4.78 -4.37 -2.63
CA VAL A 181 -5.24 -5.45 -3.50
C VAL A 181 -4.49 -6.73 -3.20
N LYS A 182 -5.22 -7.83 -3.15
CA LYS A 182 -4.70 -9.17 -2.86
C LYS A 182 -4.95 -10.16 -3.98
N ASP A 183 -5.99 -9.93 -4.77
CA ASP A 183 -6.38 -10.82 -5.86
C ASP A 183 -5.89 -10.28 -7.20
N SER A 184 -5.37 -11.17 -8.05
CA SER A 184 -4.89 -10.82 -9.38
C SER A 184 -6.01 -10.40 -10.33
N GLU A 185 -7.23 -10.93 -10.16
CA GLU A 185 -8.41 -10.54 -10.92
C GLU A 185 -8.91 -9.17 -10.49
N ASP A 186 -8.85 -8.87 -9.18
CA ASP A 186 -9.22 -7.55 -8.66
C ASP A 186 -8.33 -6.45 -9.24
N ILE A 187 -7.01 -6.70 -9.36
CA ILE A 187 -6.07 -5.71 -9.90
C ILE A 187 -6.11 -5.62 -11.43
N LYS A 188 -6.56 -6.65 -12.13
CA LYS A 188 -6.76 -6.62 -13.60
C LYS A 188 -8.00 -5.83 -13.99
N ASP A 189 -9.07 -5.92 -13.20
CA ASP A 189 -10.29 -5.18 -13.50
C ASP A 189 -10.15 -3.69 -13.15
N ARG A 190 -9.96 -2.87 -14.19
CA ARG A 190 -9.83 -1.42 -14.08
C ARG A 190 -11.03 -0.74 -13.41
N ARG A 191 -12.21 -1.37 -13.38
CA ARG A 191 -13.39 -0.88 -12.66
C ARG A 191 -13.12 -0.77 -11.16
N ASN A 192 -12.33 -1.68 -10.60
CA ASN A 192 -12.00 -1.65 -9.19
C ASN A 192 -11.15 -0.43 -8.84
N LEU A 193 -10.19 -0.08 -9.69
CA LEU A 193 -9.44 1.17 -9.54
C LEU A 193 -10.33 2.40 -9.73
N ALA A 194 -11.20 2.39 -10.74
CA ALA A 194 -12.16 3.47 -10.97
C ALA A 194 -13.08 3.72 -9.76
N GLU A 195 -13.50 2.65 -9.08
CA GLU A 195 -14.29 2.74 -7.85
C GLU A 195 -13.54 3.48 -6.74
N LYS A 196 -12.22 3.28 -6.62
CA LYS A 196 -11.38 4.01 -5.65
C LYS A 196 -11.19 5.49 -6.00
N LEU A 197 -11.17 5.83 -7.29
CA LEU A 197 -10.93 7.20 -7.76
C LEU A 197 -12.17 8.08 -7.63
N GLY A 198 -13.31 7.61 -8.10
CA GLY A 198 -14.53 8.41 -8.20
C GLY A 198 -15.83 7.62 -8.27
N GLY A 199 -15.78 6.31 -8.02
CA GLY A 199 -16.96 5.46 -8.04
C GLY A 199 -17.64 5.40 -9.40
N ARG A 200 -18.97 5.27 -9.35
CA ARG A 200 -19.91 5.32 -10.50
C ARG A 200 -19.82 6.56 -11.40
N SER A 201 -19.11 7.61 -10.97
CA SER A 201 -18.96 8.83 -11.78
C SER A 201 -17.90 8.70 -12.87
N VAL A 202 -16.98 7.75 -12.73
CA VAL A 202 -15.92 7.43 -13.68
C VAL A 202 -16.51 6.64 -14.85
N VAL A 203 -16.21 7.06 -16.08
CA VAL A 203 -16.70 6.45 -17.32
C VAL A 203 -15.58 5.84 -18.16
N SER A 204 -14.34 6.27 -17.95
CA SER A 204 -13.16 5.67 -18.58
C SER A 204 -11.92 5.80 -17.69
N LEU A 205 -11.00 4.86 -17.84
CA LEU A 205 -9.68 4.82 -17.21
C LEU A 205 -8.64 4.53 -18.30
N GLU A 206 -7.62 5.38 -18.40
CA GLU A 206 -6.57 5.32 -19.43
C GLU A 206 -7.14 5.30 -20.85
N GLY A 207 -8.17 6.13 -21.09
CA GLY A 207 -8.85 6.23 -22.38
C GLY A 207 -9.75 5.04 -22.73
N SER A 208 -9.73 3.95 -21.96
CA SER A 208 -10.62 2.80 -22.17
C SER A 208 -11.85 2.88 -21.26
N PRO A 209 -13.03 2.44 -21.72
CA PRO A 209 -14.22 2.38 -20.89
C PRO A 209 -14.01 1.49 -19.64
N VAL A 210 -14.61 1.92 -18.53
CA VAL A 210 -14.80 1.08 -17.33
C VAL A 210 -16.11 0.33 -17.42
#